data_AF-A0A1H1MU35-F1
#
_entry.id   AF-A0A1H1MU35-F1
#
_cell.length_a   1.000
_cell.length_b   1.000
_cell.length_c   1.000
_cell.angle_alpha   90.00
_cell.angle_beta   90.00
_cell.angle_gamma   90.00
#
_symmetry.space_group_name_H-M   'P 1'
#
loop_
_entity.id
_entity.type
_entity.pdbx_description
1 polymer ?
#
loop_
_entity_poly.entity_id
_entity_poly.type
_entity_poly.pdbx_seq_one_letter_code
_entity_poly.pdbx_strand_id
1 'polypeptide(L)'
;MRKPFLSLLPGLLALLALAPAPLLAEPGREPERATRAGALDPGHGVVILSVRSELFLLDELDVWFVREDGSVEDPADVIRFTRRQPALAFGNRTTGYKLRAYQVPAGRWRLAGHGVRCEKVPAPEERCFVDVRVLGIGETVSFPSRGHGEDAPVFEVRAGALTDAGDWSLTARNTIEWSEIPAQERRAFDRRFAALPRAPAPEVAQAHRLRYGLVPRSYRDDRNRRY
;
A
#
# COMPACT_ATOMS: atom_id res chain seq x y z
N MET A 1 19.34 79.77 -9.01
CA MET A 1 20.26 78.87 -8.30
C MET A 1 19.55 77.55 -7.99
N ARG A 2 20.17 76.42 -8.35
CA ARG A 2 19.90 75.00 -7.98
C ARG A 2 18.50 74.43 -8.27
N LYS A 3 18.38 73.68 -9.38
CA LYS A 3 17.36 72.65 -9.62
C LYS A 3 17.76 71.36 -8.88
N PRO A 4 16.84 70.60 -8.27
CA PRO A 4 17.17 69.34 -7.61
C PRO A 4 17.36 68.21 -8.63
N PHE A 5 18.36 67.37 -8.34
CA PHE A 5 18.74 66.16 -9.06
C PHE A 5 17.62 65.11 -9.00
N LEU A 6 17.12 64.68 -10.17
CA LEU A 6 16.45 63.39 -10.32
C LEU A 6 17.51 62.29 -10.24
N SER A 7 17.49 61.51 -9.17
CA SER A 7 18.28 60.28 -9.07
C SER A 7 17.43 59.12 -9.60
N LEU A 8 17.82 58.60 -10.76
CA LEU A 8 17.39 57.31 -11.29
C LEU A 8 17.97 56.20 -10.41
N LEU A 9 17.11 55.45 -9.69
CA LEU A 9 17.46 54.15 -9.11
C LEU A 9 17.02 53.06 -10.09
N PRO A 10 17.93 52.24 -10.65
CA PRO A 10 17.54 51.05 -11.39
C PRO A 10 17.38 49.85 -10.44
N GLY A 11 16.31 49.09 -10.67
CA GLY A 11 16.31 47.63 -10.61
C GLY A 11 16.69 46.94 -9.30
N LEU A 12 15.68 46.43 -8.60
CA LEU A 12 15.71 45.06 -8.10
C LEU A 12 14.27 44.57 -7.87
N LEU A 13 13.56 44.25 -8.96
CA LEU A 13 12.34 43.48 -8.88
C LEU A 13 12.75 42.03 -8.60
N ALA A 14 12.81 41.66 -7.32
CA ALA A 14 12.98 40.29 -6.90
C ALA A 14 11.73 39.50 -7.31
N LEU A 15 11.77 38.90 -8.51
CA LEU A 15 10.93 37.77 -8.86
C LEU A 15 11.30 36.62 -7.92
N LEU A 16 10.63 36.56 -6.78
CA LEU A 16 10.49 35.34 -5.99
C LEU A 16 9.76 34.35 -6.89
N ALA A 17 10.53 33.56 -7.63
CA ALA A 17 10.06 32.32 -8.20
C ALA A 17 9.60 31.44 -7.04
N LEU A 18 8.29 31.43 -6.78
CA LEU A 18 7.67 30.32 -6.08
C LEU A 18 7.89 29.09 -6.95
N ALA A 19 8.98 28.37 -6.69
CA ALA A 19 9.10 27.00 -7.14
C ALA A 19 7.91 26.24 -6.51
N PRO A 20 7.03 25.60 -7.29
CA PRO A 20 6.06 24.69 -6.71
C PRO A 20 6.87 23.62 -5.99
N ALA A 21 6.64 23.47 -4.68
CA ALA A 21 7.16 22.33 -3.95
C ALA A 21 6.73 21.07 -4.73
N PRO A 22 7.64 20.12 -5.01
CA PRO A 22 7.23 18.86 -5.60
C PRO A 22 6.23 18.24 -4.64
N LEU A 23 4.96 18.18 -5.05
CA LEU A 23 4.01 17.24 -4.48
C LEU A 23 4.64 15.88 -4.70
N LEU A 24 5.24 15.31 -3.65
CA LEU A 24 5.72 13.94 -3.66
C LEU A 24 4.53 13.09 -4.11
N ALA A 25 4.65 12.50 -5.30
CA ALA A 25 3.60 11.68 -5.86
C ALA A 25 3.34 10.53 -4.88
N GLU A 26 2.08 10.36 -4.46
CA GLU A 26 1.75 9.23 -3.58
C GLU A 26 2.14 7.92 -4.29
N PRO A 27 2.88 7.02 -3.62
CA PRO A 27 3.44 5.83 -4.22
C PRO A 27 2.33 4.83 -4.54
N GLY A 28 2.08 4.67 -5.84
CA GLY A 28 1.12 3.73 -6.37
C GLY A 28 -0.35 4.14 -6.17
N ARG A 29 -1.18 3.77 -7.14
CA ARG A 29 -2.62 4.01 -7.10
C ARG A 29 -3.32 2.82 -6.44
N GLU A 30 -4.32 3.07 -5.57
CA GLU A 30 -5.24 1.98 -5.20
C GLU A 30 -6.05 1.63 -6.44
N PRO A 31 -6.00 0.36 -6.92
CA PRO A 31 -6.71 -0.01 -8.13
C PRO A 31 -8.22 0.20 -7.99
N GLU A 32 -8.91 0.38 -9.11
CA GLU A 32 -10.36 0.54 -9.09
C GLU A 32 -11.04 -0.78 -8.66
N ARG A 33 -12.13 -0.67 -7.91
CA ARG A 33 -12.89 -1.84 -7.46
C ARG A 33 -13.64 -2.48 -8.63
N ALA A 34 -13.39 -3.77 -8.82
CA ALA A 34 -14.16 -4.58 -9.75
C ALA A 34 -15.52 -4.96 -9.12
N THR A 35 -16.60 -4.50 -9.73
CA THR A 35 -17.98 -4.78 -9.25
C THR A 35 -18.60 -6.01 -9.92
N ARG A 36 -18.22 -6.30 -11.18
CA ARG A 36 -18.74 -7.43 -11.98
C ARG A 36 -17.79 -7.81 -13.11
N ALA A 37 -17.90 -9.04 -13.61
CA ALA A 37 -17.02 -9.58 -14.65
C ALA A 37 -17.02 -8.78 -15.97
N GLY A 38 -18.17 -8.23 -16.39
CA GLY A 38 -18.30 -7.50 -17.65
C GLY A 38 -18.01 -6.00 -17.58
N ALA A 39 -17.47 -5.50 -16.47
CA ALA A 39 -17.14 -4.08 -16.28
C ALA A 39 -15.63 -3.83 -16.21
N LEU A 40 -14.84 -4.73 -16.78
CA LEU A 40 -13.38 -4.61 -16.79
C LEU A 40 -12.96 -3.78 -18.00
N ASP A 41 -12.02 -2.88 -17.76
CA ASP A 41 -11.36 -2.15 -18.84
C ASP A 41 -10.54 -3.11 -19.72
N PRO A 42 -10.37 -2.80 -21.01
CA PRO A 42 -9.46 -3.55 -21.87
C PRO A 42 -8.08 -3.71 -21.24
N GLY A 43 -7.50 -4.92 -21.33
CA GLY A 43 -6.19 -5.23 -20.77
C GLY A 43 -6.15 -5.46 -19.25
N HIS A 44 -7.29 -5.40 -18.55
CA HIS A 44 -7.35 -5.64 -17.11
C HIS A 44 -7.86 -7.04 -16.76
N GLY A 45 -7.39 -7.58 -15.64
CA GLY A 45 -7.94 -8.75 -14.97
C GLY A 45 -8.58 -8.37 -13.63
N VAL A 46 -9.26 -9.31 -12.99
CA VAL A 46 -9.76 -9.14 -11.63
C VAL A 46 -8.79 -9.77 -10.66
N VAL A 47 -8.40 -9.03 -9.63
CA VAL A 47 -7.62 -9.52 -8.49
C VAL A 47 -8.52 -9.53 -7.26
N ILE A 48 -8.68 -10.71 -6.65
CA ILE A 48 -9.22 -10.84 -5.31
C ILE A 48 -8.06 -10.96 -4.34
N LEU A 49 -8.06 -10.14 -3.31
CA LEU A 49 -7.12 -10.26 -2.20
C LEU A 49 -7.73 -9.81 -0.89
N SER A 50 -7.07 -10.21 0.19
CA SER A 50 -7.32 -9.70 1.53
C SER A 50 -6.02 -9.16 2.10
N VAL A 51 -6.09 -8.04 2.81
CA VAL A 51 -5.00 -7.56 3.67
C VAL A 51 -5.45 -7.76 5.11
N ARG A 52 -4.59 -8.25 5.98
CA ARG A 52 -4.83 -8.43 7.43
C ARG A 52 -3.65 -7.94 8.25
N SER A 53 -3.86 -7.79 9.55
CA SER A 53 -2.80 -7.39 10.48
C SER A 53 -3.00 -8.07 11.82
N GLU A 54 -1.93 -8.64 12.37
CA GLU A 54 -1.84 -8.99 13.78
C GLU A 54 -1.78 -7.74 14.65
N LEU A 55 -1.13 -6.69 14.17
CA LEU A 55 -0.92 -5.47 14.94
C LEU A 55 -2.16 -4.58 14.93
N PHE A 56 -2.49 -3.99 16.09
CA PHE A 56 -3.38 -2.82 16.18
C PHE A 56 -2.63 -1.58 15.68
N LEU A 57 -3.16 -0.97 14.64
CA LEU A 57 -2.56 0.17 13.94
C LEU A 57 -3.43 1.40 14.15
N LEU A 58 -2.77 2.54 14.34
CA LEU A 58 -3.44 3.84 14.45
C LEU A 58 -4.00 4.35 13.13
N ASP A 59 -3.51 3.82 12.01
CA ASP A 59 -3.82 4.30 10.67
C ASP A 59 -3.92 3.13 9.67
N GLU A 60 -4.04 3.45 8.39
CA GLU A 60 -4.13 2.49 7.29
C GLU A 60 -2.79 1.75 7.10
N LEU A 61 -2.91 0.43 6.95
CA LEU A 61 -1.82 -0.42 6.46
C LEU A 61 -1.84 -0.42 4.94
N ASP A 62 -0.76 0.03 4.34
CA ASP A 62 -0.51 -0.04 2.91
C ASP A 62 0.36 -1.26 2.60
N VAL A 63 -0.02 -1.98 1.54
CA VAL A 63 0.76 -3.09 0.97
C VAL A 63 0.96 -2.78 -0.51
N TRP A 64 2.22 -2.62 -0.92
CA TRP A 64 2.59 -2.25 -2.28
C TRP A 64 3.06 -3.45 -3.08
N PHE A 65 2.64 -3.50 -4.33
CA PHE A 65 3.14 -4.42 -5.33
C PHE A 65 3.69 -3.64 -6.51
N VAL A 66 4.81 -4.09 -7.04
CA VAL A 66 5.45 -3.52 -8.22
C VAL A 66 5.39 -4.53 -9.37
N ARG A 67 5.20 -4.05 -10.59
CA ARG A 67 5.32 -4.90 -11.78
C ARG A 67 6.76 -5.42 -11.88
N GLU A 68 6.96 -6.71 -12.17
CA GLU A 68 8.31 -7.33 -12.16
C GLU A 68 9.29 -6.71 -13.16
N ASP A 69 8.79 -6.19 -14.29
CA ASP A 69 9.56 -5.47 -15.31
C ASP A 69 9.48 -3.93 -15.14
N GLY A 70 8.91 -3.48 -14.03
CA GLY A 70 8.69 -2.07 -13.72
C GLY A 70 9.61 -1.50 -12.65
N SER A 71 9.31 -0.28 -12.21
CA SER A 71 10.07 0.43 -11.18
C SER A 71 9.18 0.93 -10.04
N VAL A 72 9.68 0.91 -8.81
CA VAL A 72 8.99 1.54 -7.67
C VAL A 72 8.93 3.06 -7.77
N GLU A 73 9.79 3.65 -8.60
CA GLU A 73 9.83 5.09 -8.89
C GLU A 73 8.77 5.50 -9.92
N ASP A 74 8.20 4.55 -10.67
CA ASP A 74 7.11 4.81 -11.62
C ASP A 74 5.77 4.45 -10.98
N PRO A 75 4.90 5.44 -10.66
CA PRO A 75 3.60 5.17 -10.07
C PRO A 75 2.68 4.28 -10.93
N ALA A 76 2.90 4.19 -12.25
CA ALA A 76 2.14 3.32 -13.13
C ALA A 76 2.49 1.84 -12.93
N ASP A 77 3.68 1.55 -12.41
CA ASP A 77 4.19 0.20 -12.15
C ASP A 77 3.94 -0.24 -10.72
N VAL A 78 3.34 0.61 -9.88
CA VAL A 78 3.07 0.33 -8.47
C VAL A 78 1.56 0.36 -8.20
N ILE A 79 1.07 -0.72 -7.60
CA ILE A 79 -0.28 -0.77 -7.04
C ILE A 79 -0.22 -0.87 -5.52
N ARG A 80 -1.16 -0.19 -4.87
CA ARG A 80 -1.27 -0.12 -3.42
C ARG A 80 -2.60 -0.72 -2.97
N PHE A 81 -2.57 -1.57 -1.95
CA PHE A 81 -3.78 -2.05 -1.28
C PHE A 81 -3.78 -1.59 0.16
N THR A 82 -4.89 -0.96 0.56
CA THR A 82 -5.02 -0.31 1.86
C THR A 82 -5.96 -1.09 2.77
N ARG A 83 -5.58 -1.22 4.05
CA ARG A 83 -6.46 -1.69 5.12
C ARG A 83 -6.52 -0.67 6.22
N ARG A 84 -7.67 0.01 6.30
CA ARG A 84 -8.06 0.75 7.51
C ARG A 84 -8.52 -0.17 8.63
N GLN A 85 -7.95 0.05 9.81
CA GLN A 85 -8.46 -0.48 11.07
C GLN A 85 -9.37 0.57 11.72
N PRO A 86 -10.58 0.23 12.18
CA PRO A 86 -11.40 1.21 12.88
C PRO A 86 -10.79 1.45 14.27
N ALA A 87 -10.38 2.69 14.53
CA ALA A 87 -9.55 3.09 15.67
C ALA A 87 -10.16 2.81 17.05
N LEU A 88 -11.48 2.60 17.16
CA LEU A 88 -12.21 2.60 18.42
C LEU A 88 -13.44 1.68 18.38
N ALA A 89 -13.24 0.37 18.27
CA ALA A 89 -14.31 -0.58 18.63
C ALA A 89 -13.74 -1.80 19.33
N PHE A 90 -14.05 -1.92 20.63
CA PHE A 90 -13.93 -3.18 21.36
C PHE A 90 -14.62 -4.28 20.54
N GLY A 91 -13.85 -5.26 20.05
CA GLY A 91 -14.34 -6.35 19.20
C GLY A 91 -13.91 -6.32 17.73
N ASN A 92 -13.14 -5.33 17.28
CA ASN A 92 -12.58 -5.34 15.91
C ASN A 92 -11.58 -6.47 15.71
N ARG A 93 -11.87 -7.36 14.75
CA ARG A 93 -10.96 -8.43 14.31
C ARG A 93 -9.97 -7.87 13.28
N THR A 94 -8.84 -7.32 13.73
CA THR A 94 -7.71 -6.94 12.85
C THR A 94 -7.22 -8.11 12.00
N THR A 95 -7.45 -9.33 12.49
CA THR A 95 -7.15 -10.62 11.87
C THR A 95 -8.31 -11.21 11.05
N GLY A 96 -9.44 -10.50 10.94
CA GLY A 96 -10.57 -10.89 10.09
C GLY A 96 -10.28 -10.60 8.62
N TYR A 97 -10.65 -11.55 7.75
CA TYR A 97 -10.57 -11.41 6.30
C TYR A 97 -11.39 -10.20 5.83
N LYS A 98 -10.80 -9.39 4.96
CA LYS A 98 -11.48 -8.27 4.29
C LYS A 98 -11.20 -8.36 2.80
N LEU A 99 -11.83 -9.34 2.16
CA LEU A 99 -11.67 -9.56 0.74
C LEU A 99 -12.22 -8.37 -0.05
N ARG A 100 -11.47 -7.96 -1.06
CA ARG A 100 -11.89 -7.00 -2.06
C ARG A 100 -11.53 -7.53 -3.43
N ALA A 101 -12.27 -7.08 -4.44
CA ALA A 101 -11.97 -7.35 -5.83
C ALA A 101 -11.64 -6.03 -6.53
N TYR A 102 -10.57 -6.08 -7.31
CA TYR A 102 -9.97 -4.94 -7.97
C TYR A 102 -9.78 -5.27 -9.44
N GLN A 103 -9.95 -4.29 -10.34
CA GLN A 103 -9.41 -4.45 -11.69
C GLN A 103 -7.95 -3.99 -11.67
N VAL A 104 -7.07 -4.81 -12.20
CA VAL A 104 -5.62 -4.56 -12.23
C VAL A 104 -5.12 -4.81 -13.65
N PRO A 105 -4.22 -3.98 -14.20
CA PRO A 105 -3.61 -4.23 -15.50
C PRO A 105 -2.96 -5.62 -15.54
N ALA A 106 -3.03 -6.27 -16.70
CA ALA A 106 -2.35 -7.53 -16.90
C ALA A 106 -0.83 -7.39 -16.69
N GLY A 107 -0.21 -8.39 -16.06
CA GLY A 107 1.20 -8.37 -15.70
C GLY A 107 1.51 -9.27 -14.50
N ARG A 108 2.79 -9.42 -14.19
CA ARG A 108 3.27 -10.09 -12.98
C ARG A 108 3.62 -9.04 -11.93
N TRP A 109 3.05 -9.19 -10.74
CA TRP A 109 3.10 -8.22 -9.66
C TRP A 109 3.77 -8.83 -8.43
N ARG A 110 4.90 -8.26 -8.03
CA ARG A 110 5.71 -8.72 -6.90
C ARG A 110 5.46 -7.84 -5.68
N LEU A 111 5.40 -8.46 -4.49
CA LEU A 111 5.34 -7.71 -3.23
C LEU A 111 6.59 -6.82 -3.09
N ALA A 112 6.39 -5.51 -3.02
CA ALA A 112 7.48 -4.53 -2.96
C ALA A 112 7.72 -4.01 -1.54
N GLY A 113 6.65 -3.84 -0.76
CA GLY A 113 6.76 -3.22 0.55
C GLY A 113 5.45 -3.22 1.32
N HIS A 114 5.54 -2.83 2.58
CA HIS A 114 4.38 -2.48 3.39
C HIS A 114 4.73 -1.38 4.38
N GLY A 115 3.70 -0.69 4.86
CA GLY A 115 3.92 0.43 5.75
C GLY A 115 2.65 1.06 6.27
N VAL A 116 2.80 1.83 7.33
CA VAL A 116 1.75 2.68 7.89
C VAL A 116 2.24 4.12 7.78
N ARG A 117 1.49 4.94 7.06
CA ARG A 117 1.82 6.36 6.79
C ARG A 117 3.21 6.56 6.14
N CYS A 118 3.66 5.61 5.31
CA CYS A 118 4.88 5.81 4.53
C CYS A 118 4.59 6.71 3.32
N GLU A 119 5.51 7.65 3.05
CA GLU A 119 5.43 8.53 1.88
C GLU A 119 5.90 7.86 0.58
N LYS A 120 6.64 6.75 0.68
CA LYS A 120 7.15 5.98 -0.47
C LYS A 120 7.10 4.48 -0.17
N VAL A 121 7.29 3.65 -1.19
CA VAL A 121 7.58 2.23 -1.00
C VAL A 121 8.92 2.12 -0.26
N PRO A 122 8.98 1.55 0.95
CA PRO A 122 10.23 1.44 1.68
C PRO A 122 11.20 0.51 0.93
N ALA A 123 12.47 0.88 0.88
CA ALA A 123 13.52 -0.02 0.42
C ALA A 123 13.67 -1.23 1.37
N PRO A 124 14.33 -2.32 0.95
CA PRO A 124 14.66 -3.42 1.85
C PRO A 124 15.40 -2.90 3.10
N GLU A 125 14.94 -3.33 4.28
CA GLU A 125 15.42 -2.87 5.60
C GLU A 125 15.23 -1.37 5.93
N GLU A 126 14.61 -0.58 5.05
CA GLU A 126 14.23 0.79 5.37
C GLU A 126 13.03 0.80 6.32
N ARG A 127 13.08 1.70 7.31
CA ARG A 127 11.96 2.02 8.19
C ARG A 127 11.41 3.38 7.81
N CYS A 128 10.10 3.48 7.67
CA CYS A 128 9.42 4.75 7.51
C CYS A 128 9.37 5.48 8.86
N PHE A 129 9.78 6.73 8.84
CA PHE A 129 9.67 7.67 9.94
C PHE A 129 8.58 8.68 9.62
N VAL A 130 7.72 8.94 10.60
CA VAL A 130 6.56 9.80 10.41
C VAL A 130 6.57 10.85 11.50
N ASP A 131 6.46 12.11 11.08
CA ASP A 131 6.27 13.22 12.01
C ASP A 131 4.81 13.24 12.48
N VAL A 132 4.62 12.97 13.76
CA VAL A 132 3.34 13.07 14.47
C VAL A 132 3.36 14.30 15.35
N ARG A 133 2.33 15.13 15.23
CA ARG A 133 2.08 16.21 16.17
C ARG A 133 1.19 15.72 17.29
N VAL A 134 1.71 15.65 18.51
CA VAL A 134 0.95 15.34 19.71
C VAL A 134 0.91 16.59 20.57
N LEU A 135 -0.29 17.14 20.80
CA LEU A 135 -0.49 18.34 21.62
C LEU A 135 0.38 19.56 21.21
N GLY A 136 0.62 19.73 19.91
CA GLY A 136 1.39 20.85 19.37
C GLY A 136 2.91 20.67 19.38
N ILE A 137 3.43 19.58 19.97
CA ILE A 137 4.84 19.20 19.89
C ILE A 137 5.00 18.23 18.71
N GLY A 138 5.92 18.55 17.78
CA GLY A 138 6.28 17.67 16.68
C GLY A 138 7.22 16.58 17.17
N GLU A 139 6.89 15.32 16.91
CA GLU A 139 7.70 14.16 17.25
C GLU A 139 7.86 13.25 16.02
N THR A 140 9.07 12.77 15.76
CA THR A 140 9.33 11.76 14.73
C THR A 140 9.25 10.36 15.36
N VAL A 141 8.44 9.48 14.75
CA VAL A 141 8.15 8.12 15.25
C VAL A 141 8.21 7.13 14.09
N SER A 142 8.82 5.96 14.31
CA SER A 142 8.77 4.86 13.35
C SER A 142 7.52 3.99 13.52
N PHE A 143 6.79 3.77 12.42
CA PHE A 143 5.69 2.81 12.34
C PHE A 143 6.14 1.48 11.68
N PRO A 144 5.38 0.39 11.85
CA PRO A 144 5.64 -0.86 11.16
C PRO A 144 5.71 -0.63 9.65
N SER A 145 6.87 -0.91 9.09
CA SER A 145 7.19 -0.73 7.68
C SER A 145 8.42 -1.56 7.32
N ARG A 146 8.45 -2.08 6.08
CA ARG A 146 9.61 -2.77 5.52
C ARG A 146 9.41 -3.03 4.02
N GLY A 147 10.48 -2.84 3.26
CA GLY A 147 10.58 -3.27 1.85
C GLY A 147 10.89 -4.76 1.70
N HIS A 148 10.56 -5.32 0.54
CA HIS A 148 10.79 -6.72 0.19
C HIS A 148 11.66 -6.84 -1.07
N GLY A 149 12.55 -7.83 -1.06
CA GLY A 149 13.52 -8.07 -2.13
C GLY A 149 12.94 -8.72 -3.38
N GLU A 150 13.81 -9.10 -4.30
CA GLU A 150 13.44 -9.76 -5.57
C GLU A 150 12.86 -11.16 -5.38
N ASP A 151 13.17 -11.83 -4.27
CA ASP A 151 12.65 -13.15 -3.89
C ASP A 151 11.23 -13.10 -3.28
N ALA A 152 10.65 -11.89 -3.20
CA ALA A 152 9.33 -11.69 -2.63
C ALA A 152 8.22 -12.35 -3.47
N PRO A 153 7.07 -12.69 -2.86
CA PRO A 153 6.02 -13.40 -3.56
C PRO A 153 5.41 -12.62 -4.73
N VAL A 154 4.97 -13.35 -5.75
CA VAL A 154 4.47 -12.80 -7.02
C VAL A 154 3.09 -13.37 -7.33
N PHE A 155 2.21 -12.56 -7.93
CA PHE A 155 0.99 -13.06 -8.57
C PHE A 155 0.88 -12.55 -10.01
N GLU A 156 0.28 -13.37 -10.87
CA GLU A 156 0.05 -13.03 -12.28
C GLU A 156 -1.39 -12.57 -12.48
N VAL A 157 -1.56 -11.42 -13.12
CA VAL A 157 -2.85 -10.92 -13.59
C VAL A 157 -2.94 -11.13 -15.09
N ARG A 158 -3.93 -11.90 -15.53
CA ARG A 158 -4.26 -12.06 -16.94
C ARG A 158 -5.47 -11.21 -17.31
N ALA A 159 -5.40 -10.56 -18.47
CA ALA A 159 -6.53 -9.80 -19.00
C ALA A 159 -7.78 -10.70 -19.11
N GLY A 160 -8.92 -10.22 -18.61
CA GLY A 160 -10.18 -10.95 -18.61
C GLY A 160 -10.21 -12.21 -17.74
N ALA A 161 -9.26 -12.39 -16.80
CA ALA A 161 -9.22 -13.52 -15.89
C ALA A 161 -9.42 -13.09 -14.43
N LEU A 162 -9.76 -14.07 -13.59
CA LEU A 162 -9.85 -13.93 -12.15
C LEU A 162 -8.61 -14.50 -11.47
N THR A 163 -7.89 -13.64 -10.76
CA THR A 163 -6.70 -13.93 -9.98
C THR A 163 -7.07 -13.95 -8.50
N ASP A 164 -6.78 -15.04 -7.82
CA ASP A 164 -6.78 -15.08 -6.36
C ASP A 164 -5.35 -14.79 -5.89
N ALA A 165 -5.07 -13.53 -5.54
CA ALA A 165 -3.77 -13.12 -5.04
C ALA A 165 -3.53 -13.52 -3.58
N GLY A 166 -4.53 -14.13 -2.92
CA GLY A 166 -4.43 -14.61 -1.55
C GLY A 166 -4.63 -13.53 -0.49
N ASP A 167 -4.25 -13.88 0.73
CA ASP A 167 -4.32 -13.01 1.90
C ASP A 167 -2.93 -12.62 2.37
N TRP A 168 -2.71 -11.30 2.50
CA TRP A 168 -1.45 -10.68 2.88
C TRP A 168 -1.54 -10.12 4.29
N SER A 169 -0.78 -10.72 5.21
CA SER A 169 -0.93 -10.50 6.64
C SER A 169 0.31 -9.86 7.25
N LEU A 170 0.15 -8.67 7.84
CA LEU A 170 1.19 -8.08 8.68
C LEU A 170 1.30 -8.86 9.98
N THR A 171 2.44 -9.52 10.20
CA THR A 171 2.72 -10.23 11.45
C THR A 171 3.35 -9.32 12.49
N ALA A 172 3.35 -9.76 13.75
CA ALA A 172 4.02 -9.05 14.84
C ALA A 172 5.55 -8.95 14.68
N ARG A 173 6.14 -9.63 13.69
CA ARG A 173 7.56 -9.52 13.32
C ARG A 173 7.83 -8.43 12.30
N ASN A 174 6.83 -7.58 11.99
CA ASN A 174 6.93 -6.55 10.96
C ASN A 174 7.29 -7.14 9.59
N THR A 175 6.58 -8.22 9.23
CA THR A 175 6.69 -8.89 7.93
C THR A 175 5.30 -9.11 7.35
N ILE A 176 5.18 -9.05 6.03
CA ILE A 176 4.01 -9.51 5.32
C ILE A 176 4.19 -10.99 5.00
N GLU A 177 3.26 -11.81 5.46
CA GLU A 177 3.17 -13.24 5.16
C GLU A 177 1.88 -13.53 4.38
N TRP A 178 1.97 -14.47 3.45
CA TRP A 178 0.90 -14.85 2.54
C TRP A 178 0.17 -16.11 3.03
N SER A 179 -1.15 -16.15 2.88
CA SER A 179 -1.95 -17.37 3.03
C SER A 179 -3.00 -17.50 1.94
N GLU A 180 -3.45 -18.72 1.70
CA GLU A 180 -4.61 -18.93 0.85
C GLU A 180 -5.86 -18.36 1.54
N ILE A 181 -6.73 -17.67 0.78
CA ILE A 181 -8.02 -17.23 1.29
C ILE A 181 -8.96 -18.44 1.41
N PRO A 182 -9.57 -18.70 2.57
CA PRO A 182 -10.48 -19.83 2.72
C PRO A 182 -11.65 -19.79 1.72
N ALA A 183 -12.02 -20.96 1.19
CA ALA A 183 -13.09 -21.07 0.19
C ALA A 183 -14.43 -20.44 0.64
N GLN A 184 -14.74 -20.51 1.93
CA GLN A 184 -15.93 -19.88 2.49
C GLN A 184 -15.94 -18.35 2.32
N GLU A 185 -14.78 -17.72 2.51
CA GLU A 185 -14.61 -16.26 2.36
C GLU A 185 -14.68 -15.86 0.87
N ARG A 186 -14.11 -16.69 -0.02
CA ARG A 186 -14.12 -16.44 -1.49
C ARG A 186 -15.46 -16.66 -2.16
N ARG A 187 -16.34 -17.49 -1.59
CA ARG A 187 -17.58 -17.96 -2.23
C ARG A 187 -18.43 -16.87 -2.89
N ALA A 188 -18.52 -15.69 -2.27
CA ALA A 188 -19.28 -14.57 -2.85
C ALA A 188 -18.63 -14.02 -4.13
N PHE A 189 -17.30 -13.92 -4.14
CA PHE A 189 -16.52 -13.46 -5.29
C PHE A 189 -16.47 -14.51 -6.39
N ASP A 190 -16.29 -15.78 -6.02
CA ASP A 190 -16.28 -16.90 -6.97
C ASP A 190 -17.59 -16.95 -7.77
N ARG A 191 -18.74 -16.73 -7.12
CA ARG A 191 -20.03 -16.63 -7.81
C ARG A 191 -20.14 -15.38 -8.67
N ARG A 192 -19.70 -14.23 -8.15
CA ARG A 192 -19.78 -12.93 -8.83
C ARG A 192 -18.97 -12.90 -10.13
N PHE A 193 -17.85 -13.59 -10.15
CA PHE A 193 -16.89 -13.60 -11.26
C PHE A 193 -16.78 -14.97 -11.94
N ALA A 194 -17.79 -15.84 -11.78
CA ALA A 194 -17.79 -17.21 -12.29
C ALA A 194 -17.58 -17.34 -13.81
N ALA A 195 -17.91 -16.29 -14.57
CA ALA A 195 -17.72 -16.23 -16.02
C ALA A 195 -16.26 -16.01 -16.46
N LEU A 196 -15.38 -15.59 -15.55
CA LEU A 196 -13.97 -15.35 -15.86
C LEU A 196 -13.16 -16.65 -15.68
N PRO A 197 -12.25 -16.99 -16.61
CA PRO A 197 -11.28 -18.05 -16.38
C PRO A 197 -10.38 -17.70 -15.19
N ARG A 198 -9.81 -18.72 -14.54
CA ARG A 198 -8.85 -18.52 -13.45
C ARG A 198 -7.46 -18.25 -13.99
N ALA A 199 -6.79 -17.25 -13.41
CA ALA A 199 -5.35 -17.06 -13.55
C ALA A 199 -4.59 -18.09 -12.68
N PRO A 200 -3.28 -18.27 -12.89
CA PRO A 200 -2.46 -19.14 -12.05
C PRO A 200 -2.46 -18.72 -10.58
N ALA A 201 -2.16 -19.68 -9.71
CA ALA A 201 -1.96 -19.38 -8.29
C ALA A 201 -0.68 -18.55 -8.08
N PRO A 202 -0.62 -17.73 -7.02
CA PRO A 202 0.57 -16.96 -6.68
C PRO A 202 1.82 -17.82 -6.47
N GLU A 203 2.97 -17.33 -6.92
CA GLU A 203 4.29 -17.90 -6.70
C GLU A 203 4.80 -17.42 -5.32
N VAL A 204 4.69 -18.28 -4.31
CA VAL A 204 5.01 -17.94 -2.92
C VAL A 204 5.97 -18.95 -2.30
N ALA A 205 7.20 -18.52 -2.06
CA ALA A 205 8.20 -19.32 -1.35
C ALA A 205 7.77 -19.62 0.10
N GLN A 206 8.21 -20.75 0.64
CA GLN A 206 7.83 -21.23 1.97
C GLN A 206 8.23 -20.27 3.11
N ALA A 207 9.24 -19.41 2.89
CA ALA A 207 9.65 -18.37 3.82
C ALA A 207 8.58 -17.27 4.00
N HIS A 208 7.79 -17.01 2.97
CA HIS A 208 6.74 -15.99 2.97
C HIS A 208 5.36 -16.53 3.29
N ARG A 209 5.18 -17.85 3.43
CA ARG A 209 3.88 -18.42 3.78
C ARG A 209 3.61 -18.27 5.27
N LEU A 210 2.41 -17.81 5.59
CA LEU A 210 1.89 -17.74 6.95
C LEU A 210 1.79 -19.16 7.52
N ARG A 211 2.52 -19.41 8.60
CA ARG A 211 2.66 -20.76 9.18
C ARG A 211 1.71 -21.04 10.33
N TYR A 212 0.96 -20.04 10.78
CA TYR A 212 0.13 -20.09 11.98
C TYR A 212 -1.09 -19.18 11.85
N GLY A 213 -2.10 -19.40 12.68
CA GLY A 213 -3.27 -18.52 12.73
C GLY A 213 -2.91 -17.16 13.33
N LEU A 214 -3.40 -16.08 12.71
CA LEU A 214 -3.16 -14.73 13.21
C LEU A 214 -3.88 -14.49 14.53
N VAL A 215 -3.17 -13.91 15.50
CA VAL A 215 -3.74 -13.46 16.77
C VAL A 215 -3.54 -11.96 16.90
N PRO A 216 -4.58 -11.17 17.23
CA PRO A 216 -4.42 -9.74 17.48
C PRO A 216 -3.38 -9.48 18.58
N ARG A 217 -2.46 -8.55 18.32
CA ARG A 217 -1.38 -8.16 19.21
C ARG A 217 -1.26 -6.65 19.25
N SER A 218 -0.92 -6.15 20.43
CA SER A 218 -0.53 -4.76 20.57
C SER A 218 0.85 -4.53 19.97
N TYR A 219 1.03 -3.38 19.32
CA TYR A 219 2.33 -2.91 18.83
C TYR A 219 2.92 -1.90 19.82
N ARG A 220 4.25 -1.83 19.88
CA ARG A 220 4.97 -0.73 20.55
C ARG A 220 5.85 -0.01 19.57
N ASP A 221 5.72 1.31 19.51
CA ASP A 221 6.64 2.12 18.73
C ASP A 221 8.01 2.25 19.38
N ASP A 222 8.92 2.97 18.70
CA ASP A 222 10.26 3.28 19.17
C ASP A 222 10.29 4.16 20.44
N ARG A 223 9.16 4.77 20.81
CA ARG A 223 8.95 5.50 22.07
C ARG A 223 8.29 4.65 23.15
N ASN A 224 8.17 3.34 22.94
CA ASN A 224 7.56 2.39 23.87
C ASN A 224 6.07 2.67 24.14
N ARG A 225 5.40 3.46 23.30
CA ARG A 225 3.94 3.70 23.37
C ARG A 225 3.23 2.48 22.82
N ARG A 226 2.17 2.04 23.50
CA ARG A 226 1.45 0.80 23.17
C ARG A 226 0.14 1.12 22.45
N TYR A 227 -0.11 0.41 21.36
CA TYR A 227 -1.32 0.48 20.54
C TYR A 227 -1.98 -0.89 20.44
#